data_AF-A0A1F8LKE1-F1
#
_entry.id   AF-A0A1F8LKE1-F1
#
_cell.length_a   1.000
_cell.length_b   1.000
_cell.length_c   1.000
_cell.angle_alpha   90.00
_cell.angle_beta   90.00
_cell.angle_gamma   90.00
#
_symmetry.space_group_name_H-M   'P 1'
#
loop_
_entity.id
_entity.type
_entity.pdbx_description
1 polymer ?
#
loop_
_entity_poly.entity_id
_entity_poly.type
_entity_poly.pdbx_seq_one_letter_code
_entity_poly.pdbx_strand_id
1 'polypeptide(L)'
;MTPSQISSYLNTNHARLIDIERAGSGTYNVIMQAAGSEYWWWYYGKSASSIGTLASQNGARIYDIESYTVLGVRYFAALMINDVNAETSRLREIMRGGLDGGSYGVYLKRIGSGTDVNLQEGVIFEPASALKALHLLHALRRVQAGSEFLTTDITWYAKPTDPARYPGETDYGDDKNKCAYTDTGVLQTSVTYVDDLGPVVLMQMMRQSDNRTTDALVRRYGFAALNATADLAGMTKTQLYHRIGCPAASSPQPWHHNELTLVDAGKLYEGVSNAAFLSGSNATTFWNTLLGGAIDASGALAKIVREEATSLGKTTAVADAFIANTQVRSKGGSYDSCPASGSCNPPYIYTRTAAGRIQLPFKNRLGTIVPRYYVFGRFVDGLAINCTFKGSSEGNDAYAARCPSWKAANDAFTKAGNELFRAQIRAALLTW
;
A
#
# COMPACT_ATOMS: atom_id res chain seq x y z
N MET A 1 -17.09 -38.38 1.11
CA MET A 1 -16.53 -37.82 2.37
C MET A 1 -17.08 -36.42 2.63
N THR A 2 -17.42 -36.08 3.87
CA THR A 2 -17.78 -34.70 4.24
C THR A 2 -16.53 -33.80 4.23
N PRO A 3 -16.69 -32.46 4.16
CA PRO A 3 -15.59 -31.53 4.35
C PRO A 3 -14.72 -31.78 5.59
N SER A 4 -15.34 -32.09 6.73
CA SER A 4 -14.62 -32.38 7.97
C SER A 4 -13.82 -33.68 7.89
N GLN A 5 -14.37 -34.72 7.26
CA GLN A 5 -13.64 -35.97 7.01
C GLN A 5 -12.43 -35.72 6.10
N ILE A 6 -12.61 -34.96 5.01
CA ILE A 6 -11.51 -34.62 4.08
C ILE A 6 -10.37 -33.94 4.84
N SER A 7 -10.66 -32.89 5.62
CA SER A 7 -9.65 -32.20 6.44
C SER A 7 -8.93 -33.13 7.41
N SER A 8 -9.66 -34.09 8.03
CA SER A 8 -9.05 -35.07 8.92
C SER A 8 -8.04 -35.96 8.19
N TYR A 9 -8.43 -36.55 7.05
CA TYR A 9 -7.55 -37.44 6.30
C TYR A 9 -6.36 -36.73 5.68
N LEU A 10 -6.51 -35.47 5.24
CA LEU A 10 -5.40 -34.66 4.76
C LEU A 10 -4.31 -34.48 5.83
N ASN A 11 -4.72 -34.19 7.07
CA ASN A 11 -3.81 -34.05 8.19
C ASN A 11 -3.17 -35.38 8.60
N THR A 12 -3.98 -36.44 8.74
CA THR A 12 -3.49 -37.78 9.14
C THR A 12 -2.51 -38.35 8.12
N ASN A 13 -2.76 -38.15 6.84
CA ASN A 13 -1.97 -38.74 5.77
C ASN A 13 -0.85 -37.83 5.26
N HIS A 14 -0.68 -36.64 5.84
CA HIS A 14 0.22 -35.60 5.32
C HIS A 14 0.03 -35.37 3.81
N ALA A 15 -1.23 -35.25 3.40
CA ALA A 15 -1.64 -35.28 2.00
C ALA A 15 -2.18 -33.93 1.50
N ARG A 16 -2.24 -33.78 0.18
CA ARG A 16 -2.99 -32.74 -0.51
C ARG A 16 -3.99 -33.32 -1.48
N LEU A 17 -5.05 -32.55 -1.75
CA LEU A 17 -5.99 -32.88 -2.81
C LEU A 17 -5.33 -32.66 -4.17
N ILE A 18 -5.68 -33.49 -5.15
CA ILE A 18 -5.36 -33.28 -6.58
C ILE A 18 -6.60 -33.31 -7.47
N ASP A 19 -7.70 -33.84 -6.95
CA ASP A 19 -8.98 -33.95 -7.64
C ASP A 19 -10.10 -34.01 -6.61
N ILE A 20 -11.21 -33.32 -6.88
CA ILE A 20 -12.44 -33.35 -6.09
C ILE A 20 -13.66 -33.46 -6.98
N GLU A 21 -14.59 -34.33 -6.60
CA GLU A 21 -15.83 -34.55 -7.34
C GLU A 21 -17.01 -34.48 -6.39
N ARG A 22 -18.08 -33.78 -6.78
CA ARG A 22 -19.26 -33.66 -5.92
C ARG A 22 -20.11 -34.94 -5.98
N ALA A 23 -20.14 -35.69 -4.87
CA ALA A 23 -20.85 -36.98 -4.79
C ALA A 23 -22.33 -36.90 -4.36
N GLY A 24 -22.82 -35.70 -3.97
CA GLY A 24 -24.18 -35.48 -3.46
C GLY A 24 -24.27 -35.38 -1.93
N SER A 25 -25.41 -34.92 -1.40
CA SER A 25 -25.70 -34.82 0.06
C SER A 25 -24.60 -34.16 0.92
N GLY A 26 -23.92 -33.13 0.38
CA GLY A 26 -22.85 -32.42 1.09
C GLY A 26 -21.51 -33.17 1.17
N THR A 27 -21.33 -34.22 0.36
CA THR A 27 -20.13 -35.05 0.34
C THR A 27 -19.37 -34.96 -0.99
N TYR A 28 -18.08 -35.32 -0.97
CA TYR A 28 -17.18 -35.34 -2.11
C TYR A 28 -16.47 -36.68 -2.25
N ASN A 29 -16.20 -37.09 -3.48
CA ASN A 29 -15.15 -38.05 -3.82
C ASN A 29 -13.87 -37.24 -4.00
N VAL A 30 -12.73 -37.77 -3.52
CA VAL A 30 -11.47 -37.02 -3.55
C VAL A 30 -10.32 -37.94 -3.90
N ILE A 31 -9.34 -37.41 -4.63
CA ILE A 31 -8.04 -38.04 -4.81
C ILE A 31 -7.02 -37.25 -4.01
N MET A 32 -6.28 -37.97 -3.16
CA MET A 32 -5.22 -37.43 -2.32
C MET A 32 -3.87 -37.97 -2.77
N GLN A 33 -2.84 -37.13 -2.69
CA GLN A 33 -1.44 -37.55 -2.80
C GLN A 33 -0.64 -37.00 -1.62
N ALA A 34 0.55 -37.52 -1.36
CA ALA A 34 1.46 -36.93 -0.37
C ALA A 34 1.71 -35.43 -0.67
N ALA A 35 1.67 -34.60 0.38
CA ALA A 35 1.98 -33.19 0.26
C ALA A 35 3.50 -32.99 0.15
N GLY A 36 3.94 -32.22 -0.84
CA GLY A 36 5.32 -31.76 -0.96
C GLY A 36 5.51 -30.39 -0.31
N SER A 37 6.44 -29.61 -0.82
CA SER A 37 6.68 -28.23 -0.38
C SER A 37 5.75 -27.21 -1.04
N GLU A 38 4.85 -27.65 -1.93
CA GLU A 38 3.92 -26.78 -2.62
C GLU A 38 2.85 -26.24 -1.67
N TYR A 39 2.67 -24.92 -1.67
CA TYR A 39 1.52 -24.30 -1.03
C TYR A 39 0.27 -24.58 -1.87
N TRP A 40 -0.79 -25.03 -1.20
CA TRP A 40 -2.07 -25.36 -1.82
C TRP A 40 -3.21 -25.01 -0.88
N TRP A 41 -4.40 -24.86 -1.45
CA TRP A 41 -5.61 -24.57 -0.70
C TRP A 41 -6.77 -25.37 -1.27
N TRP A 42 -7.74 -25.67 -0.42
CA TRP A 42 -9.03 -26.13 -0.85
C TRP A 42 -10.11 -25.33 -0.13
N TYR A 43 -11.12 -24.90 -0.88
CA TYR A 43 -12.25 -24.15 -0.36
C TYR A 43 -13.53 -24.82 -0.81
N TYR A 44 -14.60 -24.66 -0.02
CA TYR A 44 -15.93 -25.14 -0.33
C TYR A 44 -16.97 -24.16 0.21
N GLY A 45 -18.19 -24.21 -0.33
CA GLY A 45 -19.29 -23.34 0.09
C GLY A 45 -19.09 -21.88 -0.29
N LYS A 46 -18.28 -21.60 -1.31
CA LYS A 46 -17.95 -20.24 -1.75
C LYS A 46 -18.76 -19.86 -2.98
N SER A 47 -19.02 -18.56 -3.17
CA SER A 47 -19.50 -18.06 -4.47
C SER A 47 -18.35 -18.08 -5.48
N ALA A 48 -18.68 -17.96 -6.77
CA ALA A 48 -17.67 -17.81 -7.83
C ALA A 48 -16.75 -16.60 -7.57
N SER A 49 -17.31 -15.47 -7.15
CA SER A 49 -16.55 -14.26 -6.82
C SER A 49 -15.59 -14.49 -5.65
N SER A 50 -16.03 -15.15 -4.58
CA SER A 50 -15.17 -15.48 -3.44
C SER A 50 -14.02 -16.41 -3.83
N ILE A 51 -14.24 -17.38 -4.72
CA ILE A 51 -13.16 -18.23 -5.24
C ILE A 51 -12.13 -17.40 -6.01
N GLY A 52 -12.58 -16.45 -6.85
CA GLY A 52 -11.68 -15.53 -7.55
C GLY A 52 -10.86 -14.64 -6.61
N THR A 53 -11.51 -14.06 -5.58
CA THR A 53 -10.82 -13.26 -4.55
C THR A 53 -9.79 -14.07 -3.79
N LEU A 54 -10.14 -15.30 -3.37
CA LEU A 54 -9.22 -16.19 -2.66
C LEU A 54 -8.02 -16.58 -3.55
N ALA A 55 -8.25 -16.90 -4.83
CA ALA A 55 -7.17 -17.19 -5.77
C ALA A 55 -6.22 -15.99 -5.93
N SER A 56 -6.77 -14.78 -6.07
CA SER A 56 -5.97 -13.56 -6.21
C SER A 56 -5.18 -13.23 -4.93
N GLN A 57 -5.83 -13.28 -3.76
CA GLN A 57 -5.20 -13.03 -2.46
C GLN A 57 -4.11 -14.05 -2.13
N ASN A 58 -4.32 -15.31 -2.54
CA ASN A 58 -3.33 -16.36 -2.36
C ASN A 58 -2.22 -16.32 -3.40
N GLY A 59 -2.33 -15.56 -4.50
CA GLY A 59 -1.40 -15.68 -5.63
C GLY A 59 -1.39 -17.11 -6.19
N ALA A 60 -2.60 -17.66 -6.40
CA ALA A 60 -2.80 -19.06 -6.69
C ALA A 60 -3.54 -19.27 -8.00
N ARG A 61 -3.23 -20.40 -8.65
CA ARG A 61 -3.98 -20.91 -9.80
C ARG A 61 -4.99 -21.94 -9.33
N ILE A 62 -6.23 -21.79 -9.77
CA ILE A 62 -7.27 -22.81 -9.62
C ILE A 62 -6.98 -23.91 -10.63
N TYR A 63 -6.87 -25.16 -10.18
CA TYR A 63 -6.61 -26.30 -11.05
C TYR A 63 -7.74 -27.33 -11.06
N ASP A 64 -8.70 -27.20 -10.15
CA ASP A 64 -9.91 -28.01 -10.11
C ASP A 64 -11.05 -27.21 -9.43
N ILE A 65 -12.28 -27.34 -9.92
CA ILE A 65 -13.44 -26.57 -9.46
C ILE A 65 -14.77 -27.27 -9.71
N GLU A 66 -15.50 -27.49 -8.62
CA GLU A 66 -16.82 -28.11 -8.61
C GLU A 66 -17.92 -27.12 -8.30
N SER A 67 -19.03 -27.17 -9.05
CA SER A 67 -20.19 -26.32 -8.79
C SER A 67 -21.39 -27.14 -8.33
N TYR A 68 -22.13 -26.62 -7.36
CA TYR A 68 -23.29 -27.31 -6.79
C TYR A 68 -24.33 -26.32 -6.25
N THR A 69 -25.54 -26.80 -6.03
CA THR A 69 -26.65 -25.96 -5.57
C THR A 69 -27.13 -26.41 -4.19
N VAL A 70 -27.37 -25.45 -3.30
CA VAL A 70 -28.01 -25.66 -1.99
C VAL A 70 -29.16 -24.67 -1.87
N LEU A 71 -30.38 -25.17 -1.71
CA LEU A 71 -31.60 -24.34 -1.59
C LEU A 71 -31.72 -23.28 -2.71
N GLY A 72 -31.40 -23.66 -3.95
CA GLY A 72 -31.45 -22.78 -5.11
C GLY A 72 -30.26 -21.83 -5.29
N VAL A 73 -29.32 -21.77 -4.34
CA VAL A 73 -28.10 -20.95 -4.43
C VAL A 73 -26.93 -21.78 -4.94
N ARG A 74 -26.24 -21.29 -5.97
CA ARG A 74 -25.05 -21.94 -6.55
C ARG A 74 -23.80 -21.60 -5.74
N TYR A 75 -23.05 -22.63 -5.39
CA TYR A 75 -21.79 -22.58 -4.68
C TYR A 75 -20.71 -23.36 -5.43
N PHE A 76 -19.47 -23.15 -5.00
CA PHE A 76 -18.29 -23.77 -5.57
C PHE A 76 -17.42 -24.39 -4.48
N ALA A 77 -16.78 -25.50 -4.82
CA ALA A 77 -15.58 -26.00 -4.17
C ALA A 77 -14.43 -25.91 -5.17
N ALA A 78 -13.24 -25.54 -4.72
CA ALA A 78 -12.10 -25.35 -5.62
C ALA A 78 -10.80 -25.78 -4.95
N LEU A 79 -9.92 -26.33 -5.77
CA LEU A 79 -8.52 -26.59 -5.42
C LEU A 79 -7.63 -25.53 -6.05
N MET A 80 -6.70 -25.01 -5.26
CA MET A 80 -5.76 -23.99 -5.67
C MET A 80 -4.34 -24.41 -5.35
N ILE A 81 -3.39 -24.03 -6.20
CA ILE A 81 -1.95 -24.22 -5.99
C ILE A 81 -1.23 -22.90 -6.15
N ASN A 82 -0.15 -22.71 -5.40
CA ASN A 82 0.67 -21.51 -5.45
C ASN A 82 1.23 -21.28 -6.85
N ASP A 83 1.01 -20.08 -7.38
CA ASP A 83 1.37 -19.70 -8.75
C ASP A 83 2.21 -18.41 -8.78
N VAL A 84 2.90 -18.14 -7.67
CA VAL A 84 3.81 -17.00 -7.52
C VAL A 84 5.20 -17.48 -7.12
N ASN A 85 6.21 -16.66 -7.42
CA ASN A 85 7.59 -16.98 -7.10
C ASN A 85 7.84 -17.06 -5.57
N ALA A 86 9.02 -17.57 -5.20
CA ALA A 86 9.36 -17.80 -3.80
C ALA A 86 9.35 -16.52 -2.94
N GLU A 87 9.81 -15.39 -3.47
CA GLU A 87 9.84 -14.12 -2.74
C GLU A 87 8.43 -13.54 -2.51
N THR A 88 7.58 -13.61 -3.53
CA THR A 88 6.17 -13.24 -3.41
C THR A 88 5.45 -14.15 -2.42
N SER A 89 5.71 -15.45 -2.47
CA SER A 89 5.18 -16.41 -1.49
C SER A 89 5.61 -16.04 -0.07
N ARG A 90 6.90 -15.78 0.16
CA ARG A 90 7.45 -15.37 1.46
C ARG A 90 6.79 -14.10 1.99
N LEU A 91 6.61 -13.08 1.13
CA LEU A 91 5.97 -11.83 1.51
C LEU A 91 4.47 -11.98 1.77
N ARG A 92 3.76 -12.82 1.00
CA ARG A 92 2.37 -13.20 1.28
C ARG A 92 2.25 -13.76 2.69
N GLU A 93 3.12 -14.69 3.10
CA GLU A 93 3.07 -15.29 4.44
C GLU A 93 3.34 -14.25 5.55
N ILE A 94 4.28 -13.31 5.33
CA ILE A 94 4.52 -12.21 6.26
C ILE A 94 3.28 -11.33 6.43
N MET A 95 2.63 -10.98 5.33
CA MET A 95 1.42 -10.14 5.34
C MET A 95 0.23 -10.87 5.95
N ARG A 96 0.03 -12.15 5.59
CA ARG A 96 -1.05 -12.99 6.12
C ARG A 96 -1.02 -13.08 7.65
N GLY A 97 0.16 -13.01 8.26
CA GLY A 97 0.35 -13.03 9.71
C GLY A 97 -0.43 -11.97 10.50
N GLY A 98 -0.96 -10.93 9.85
CA GLY A 98 -1.85 -9.95 10.48
C GLY A 98 -2.93 -9.36 9.59
N LEU A 99 -2.99 -9.71 8.30
CA LEU A 99 -3.83 -9.04 7.30
C LEU A 99 -4.87 -9.95 6.62
N ASP A 100 -4.94 -11.24 6.98
CA ASP A 100 -5.77 -12.26 6.29
C ASP A 100 -7.28 -11.94 6.26
N GLY A 101 -7.76 -11.10 7.18
CA GLY A 101 -9.16 -10.66 7.23
C GLY A 101 -9.51 -9.49 6.28
N GLY A 102 -8.56 -8.99 5.50
CA GLY A 102 -8.75 -7.91 4.52
C GLY A 102 -8.09 -8.24 3.19
N SER A 103 -8.18 -7.32 2.23
CA SER A 103 -7.44 -7.41 0.96
C SER A 103 -6.06 -6.80 1.14
N TYR A 104 -5.00 -7.49 0.72
CA TYR A 104 -3.64 -6.96 0.81
C TYR A 104 -2.76 -7.38 -0.37
N GLY A 105 -1.79 -6.52 -0.69
CA GLY A 105 -0.89 -6.76 -1.82
C GLY A 105 0.48 -6.10 -1.66
N VAL A 106 1.43 -6.58 -2.46
CA VAL A 106 2.81 -6.10 -2.55
C VAL A 106 3.26 -6.04 -4.00
N TYR A 107 4.14 -5.09 -4.29
CA TYR A 107 4.67 -4.84 -5.61
C TYR A 107 6.10 -4.34 -5.52
N LEU A 108 6.99 -4.94 -6.32
CA LEU A 108 8.34 -4.45 -6.53
C LEU A 108 8.71 -4.66 -7.99
N LYS A 109 9.02 -3.57 -8.68
CA LYS A 109 9.49 -3.59 -10.07
C LYS A 109 10.80 -2.85 -10.20
N ARG A 110 11.77 -3.48 -10.85
CA ARG A 110 12.99 -2.81 -11.28
C ARG A 110 12.66 -1.85 -12.41
N ILE A 111 13.06 -0.59 -12.25
CA ILE A 111 12.85 0.44 -13.26
C ILE A 111 13.54 0.05 -14.57
N GLY A 112 12.81 0.12 -15.68
CA GLY A 112 13.28 -0.29 -17.01
C GLY A 112 13.41 -1.81 -17.22
N SER A 113 12.82 -2.63 -16.34
CA SER A 113 12.87 -4.09 -16.39
C SER A 113 11.53 -4.69 -15.93
N GLY A 114 11.48 -6.02 -15.78
CA GLY A 114 10.33 -6.76 -15.26
C GLY A 114 10.04 -6.54 -13.76
N THR A 115 8.90 -7.11 -13.35
CA THR A 115 8.42 -7.11 -11.96
C THR A 115 9.05 -8.27 -11.19
N ASP A 116 9.60 -8.00 -10.01
CA ASP A 116 10.28 -8.99 -9.16
C ASP A 116 9.34 -9.63 -8.13
N VAL A 117 8.43 -8.82 -7.56
CA VAL A 117 7.44 -9.25 -6.57
C VAL A 117 6.08 -8.69 -6.97
N ASN A 118 5.05 -9.54 -6.97
CA ASN A 118 3.70 -9.12 -7.28
C ASN A 118 2.62 -9.97 -6.60
N LEU A 119 1.80 -9.34 -5.77
CA LEU A 119 0.60 -9.92 -5.18
C LEU A 119 -0.49 -8.86 -5.18
N GLN A 120 -1.63 -9.16 -5.82
CA GLN A 120 -2.76 -8.23 -5.97
C GLN A 120 -2.35 -6.84 -6.50
N GLU A 121 -1.32 -6.75 -7.32
CA GLU A 121 -0.73 -5.49 -7.78
C GLU A 121 -1.68 -4.66 -8.66
N GLY A 122 -2.61 -5.33 -9.34
CA GLY A 122 -3.61 -4.73 -10.23
C GLY A 122 -5.01 -4.61 -9.63
N VAL A 123 -5.17 -4.93 -8.34
CA VAL A 123 -6.42 -4.77 -7.59
C VAL A 123 -6.59 -3.30 -7.24
N ILE A 124 -7.81 -2.80 -7.43
CA ILE A 124 -8.21 -1.45 -7.04
C ILE A 124 -8.47 -1.46 -5.54
N PHE A 125 -7.85 -0.52 -4.83
CA PHE A 125 -8.02 -0.32 -3.40
C PHE A 125 -8.06 1.17 -3.07
N GLU A 126 -8.56 1.50 -1.88
CA GLU A 126 -8.55 2.85 -1.35
C GLU A 126 -7.15 3.27 -0.85
N PRO A 127 -6.49 4.26 -1.48
CA PRO A 127 -5.09 4.57 -1.23
C PRO A 127 -4.81 5.44 -0.01
N ALA A 128 -5.86 6.01 0.60
CA ALA A 128 -5.72 7.06 1.58
C ALA A 128 -4.78 8.18 1.10
N SER A 129 -3.91 8.67 1.97
CA SER A 129 -2.96 9.74 1.64
C SER A 129 -1.82 9.34 0.70
N ALA A 130 -1.72 8.09 0.24
CA ALA A 130 -0.71 7.71 -0.76
C ALA A 130 -0.97 8.42 -2.10
N LEU A 131 -2.24 8.65 -2.46
CA LEU A 131 -2.65 9.33 -3.70
C LEU A 131 -2.31 10.83 -3.73
N LYS A 132 -1.85 11.41 -2.62
CA LYS A 132 -1.27 12.78 -2.61
C LYS A 132 -0.06 12.90 -3.55
N ALA A 133 0.60 11.79 -3.89
CA ALA A 133 1.64 11.76 -4.92
C ALA A 133 1.14 12.21 -6.31
N LEU A 134 -0.15 11.97 -6.64
CA LEU A 134 -0.76 12.49 -7.87
C LEU A 134 -0.86 14.01 -7.86
N HIS A 135 -1.21 14.59 -6.70
CA HIS A 135 -1.29 16.04 -6.52
C HIS A 135 0.10 16.69 -6.63
N LEU A 136 1.12 16.06 -6.02
CA LEU A 136 2.51 16.49 -6.14
C LEU A 136 2.97 16.47 -7.61
N LEU A 137 2.68 15.37 -8.32
CA LEU A 137 3.04 15.24 -9.73
C LEU A 137 2.37 16.34 -10.56
N HIS A 138 1.06 16.56 -10.38
CA HIS A 138 0.33 17.59 -11.11
C HIS A 138 0.93 18.99 -10.90
N ALA A 139 1.12 19.39 -9.64
CA ALA A 139 1.66 20.70 -9.29
C ALA A 139 3.06 20.92 -9.89
N LEU A 140 3.96 19.94 -9.76
CA LEU A 140 5.31 20.06 -10.32
C LEU A 140 5.34 20.01 -11.85
N ARG A 141 4.35 19.38 -12.50
CA ARG A 141 4.20 19.48 -13.97
C ARG A 141 3.81 20.88 -14.40
N ARG A 142 2.97 21.59 -13.63
CA ARG A 142 2.64 23.00 -13.89
C ARG A 142 3.85 23.91 -13.69
N VAL A 143 4.66 23.65 -12.66
CA VAL A 143 5.93 24.35 -12.43
C VAL A 143 6.91 24.10 -13.58
N GLN A 144 7.05 22.85 -14.02
CA GLN A 144 7.91 22.50 -15.16
C GLN A 144 7.45 23.15 -16.46
N ALA A 145 6.13 23.29 -16.67
CA ALA A 145 5.57 23.98 -17.82
C ALA A 145 5.67 25.51 -17.75
N GLY A 146 6.23 26.07 -16.66
CA GLY A 146 6.30 27.52 -16.45
C GLY A 146 4.95 28.19 -16.19
N SER A 147 3.90 27.41 -15.92
CA SER A 147 2.56 27.92 -15.62
C SER A 147 2.39 28.34 -14.16
N GLU A 148 3.29 27.88 -13.28
CA GLU A 148 3.36 28.18 -11.86
C GLU A 148 4.82 28.17 -11.39
N PHE A 149 5.07 28.66 -10.19
CA PHE A 149 6.37 28.65 -9.54
C PHE A 149 6.26 28.01 -8.16
N LEU A 150 7.38 27.56 -7.61
CA LEU A 150 7.39 27.05 -6.23
C LEU A 150 7.01 28.13 -5.20
N THR A 151 7.11 29.40 -5.56
CA THR A 151 6.68 30.58 -4.78
C THR A 151 5.29 31.08 -5.19
N THR A 152 4.51 30.30 -5.95
CA THR A 152 3.13 30.67 -6.24
C THR A 152 2.31 30.58 -4.96
N ASP A 153 1.63 31.68 -4.62
CA ASP A 153 0.71 31.76 -3.50
C ASP A 153 -0.47 30.79 -3.66
N ILE A 154 -0.64 29.94 -2.65
CA ILE A 154 -1.76 28.99 -2.56
C ILE A 154 -2.58 29.31 -1.33
N THR A 155 -3.86 29.64 -1.55
CA THR A 155 -4.83 29.78 -0.47
C THR A 155 -5.28 28.41 0.03
N TRP A 156 -5.21 28.18 1.34
CA TRP A 156 -5.72 26.99 1.99
C TRP A 156 -6.50 27.33 3.26
N TYR A 157 -7.32 26.39 3.73
CA TYR A 157 -8.36 26.64 4.72
C TYR A 157 -8.07 25.82 5.97
N ALA A 158 -8.02 26.51 7.12
CA ALA A 158 -7.98 25.86 8.41
C ALA A 158 -9.38 25.85 9.03
N LYS A 159 -9.65 24.91 9.92
CA LYS A 159 -10.93 24.87 10.63
C LYS A 159 -11.03 26.09 11.58
N PRO A 160 -12.22 26.71 11.78
CA PRO A 160 -12.32 28.03 12.41
C PRO A 160 -11.81 28.15 13.85
N THR A 161 -11.66 27.01 14.54
CA THR A 161 -11.26 26.92 15.95
C THR A 161 -9.84 26.40 16.16
N ASP A 162 -9.15 26.09 15.06
CA ASP A 162 -7.99 25.21 15.00
C ASP A 162 -6.88 25.97 14.23
N PRO A 163 -6.17 26.92 14.91
CA PRO A 163 -5.31 27.89 14.23
C PRO A 163 -3.93 27.34 13.85
N ALA A 164 -3.63 26.07 14.12
CA ALA A 164 -2.28 25.55 13.97
C ALA A 164 -1.89 25.44 12.49
N ARG A 165 -0.98 26.31 12.06
CA ARG A 165 -0.57 26.47 10.66
C ARG A 165 0.59 25.56 10.28
N TYR A 166 1.55 25.40 11.19
CA TYR A 166 2.83 24.76 10.90
C TYR A 166 3.15 23.61 11.86
N PRO A 167 3.94 22.61 11.41
CA PRO A 167 4.48 21.59 12.31
C PRO A 167 5.24 22.21 13.49
N GLY A 168 4.93 21.76 14.70
CA GLY A 168 5.51 22.26 15.94
C GLY A 168 4.60 23.23 16.70
N GLU A 169 3.54 23.74 16.07
CA GLU A 169 2.50 24.48 16.77
C GLU A 169 1.60 23.53 17.58
N THR A 170 1.05 24.05 18.68
CA THR A 170 0.07 23.35 19.52
C THR A 170 -1.09 22.87 18.65
N ASP A 171 -1.53 21.63 18.87
CA ASP A 171 -2.65 20.98 18.17
C ASP A 171 -2.49 20.72 16.66
N TYR A 172 -1.34 21.07 16.04
CA TYR A 172 -1.09 20.81 14.61
C TYR A 172 -1.36 19.35 14.20
N GLY A 173 -1.06 18.39 15.08
CA GLY A 173 -1.27 16.97 14.83
C GLY A 173 -2.73 16.59 14.57
N ASP A 174 -3.68 17.26 15.23
CA ASP A 174 -5.11 17.09 15.04
C ASP A 174 -5.59 17.96 13.86
N ASP A 175 -5.20 19.23 13.85
CA ASP A 175 -5.59 20.24 12.86
C ASP A 175 -5.27 19.83 11.43
N LYS A 176 -4.07 19.28 11.19
CA LYS A 176 -3.63 18.83 9.86
C LYS A 176 -4.52 17.74 9.27
N ASN A 177 -5.31 17.03 10.09
CA ASN A 177 -6.18 15.96 9.63
C ASN A 177 -7.63 16.44 9.39
N LYS A 178 -7.98 17.67 9.79
CA LYS A 178 -9.35 18.18 9.72
C LYS A 178 -9.81 18.42 8.29
N CYS A 179 -11.08 18.15 8.04
CA CYS A 179 -11.77 18.59 6.84
C CYS A 179 -12.32 20.01 7.03
N ALA A 180 -12.23 20.82 5.97
CA ALA A 180 -12.78 22.18 5.96
C ALA A 180 -14.27 22.24 5.57
N TYR A 181 -14.93 21.10 5.34
CA TYR A 181 -16.28 21.03 4.79
C TYR A 181 -17.20 20.15 5.65
N THR A 182 -18.49 20.50 5.65
CA THR A 182 -19.55 19.65 6.20
C THR A 182 -19.67 18.36 5.40
N ASP A 183 -20.43 17.41 5.96
CA ASP A 183 -20.91 16.23 5.23
C ASP A 183 -21.89 16.57 4.09
N THR A 184 -22.17 17.85 3.82
CA THR A 184 -22.96 18.30 2.66
C THR A 184 -22.11 19.06 1.65
N GLY A 185 -20.79 19.10 1.85
CA GLY A 185 -19.86 19.80 0.95
C GLY A 185 -19.83 21.33 1.14
N VAL A 186 -20.46 21.85 2.20
CA VAL A 186 -20.44 23.28 2.52
C VAL A 186 -19.16 23.60 3.27
N LEU A 187 -18.43 24.62 2.81
CA LEU A 187 -17.23 25.09 3.48
C LEU A 187 -17.58 25.62 4.88
N GLN A 188 -16.98 25.05 5.92
CA GLN A 188 -17.26 25.34 7.33
C GLN A 188 -16.39 26.46 7.91
N THR A 189 -15.54 27.07 7.09
CA THR A 189 -14.54 28.02 7.58
C THR A 189 -14.25 29.16 6.62
N SER A 190 -14.11 30.35 7.20
CA SER A 190 -13.55 31.52 6.53
C SER A 190 -12.08 31.75 6.90
N VAL A 191 -11.50 30.92 7.78
CA VAL A 191 -10.09 31.05 8.17
C VAL A 191 -9.22 30.52 7.04
N THR A 192 -8.55 31.45 6.37
CA THR A 192 -7.67 31.17 5.23
C THR A 192 -6.24 31.59 5.50
N TYR A 193 -5.31 30.79 5.03
CA TYR A 193 -3.90 31.13 4.95
C TYR A 193 -3.46 31.15 3.49
N VAL A 194 -2.38 31.88 3.21
CA VAL A 194 -1.72 31.92 1.91
C VAL A 194 -0.25 31.57 2.13
N ASP A 195 0.20 30.51 1.48
CA ASP A 195 1.59 30.04 1.56
C ASP A 195 2.10 29.63 0.18
N ASP A 196 3.42 29.61 0.03
CA ASP A 196 4.09 29.15 -1.17
C ASP A 196 3.79 27.68 -1.49
N LEU A 197 3.53 27.40 -2.78
CA LEU A 197 3.29 26.06 -3.31
C LEU A 197 4.36 25.05 -2.87
N GLY A 198 5.64 25.35 -3.08
CA GLY A 198 6.74 24.42 -2.83
C GLY A 198 7.10 24.28 -1.35
N PRO A 199 7.71 25.32 -0.75
CA PRO A 199 8.24 25.31 0.62
C PRO A 199 7.24 24.91 1.70
N VAL A 200 5.95 25.21 1.51
CA VAL A 200 4.92 24.94 2.52
C VAL A 200 3.91 23.92 2.03
N VAL A 201 3.15 24.22 0.97
CA VAL A 201 1.94 23.43 0.62
C VAL A 201 2.32 22.01 0.23
N LEU A 202 3.24 21.84 -0.72
CA LEU A 202 3.72 20.52 -1.16
C LEU A 202 4.47 19.80 -0.03
N MET A 203 5.27 20.51 0.75
CA MET A 203 6.04 19.93 1.87
C MET A 203 5.14 19.41 2.99
N GLN A 204 4.15 20.18 3.43
CA GLN A 204 3.18 19.73 4.43
C GLN A 204 2.31 18.58 3.89
N MET A 205 1.81 18.70 2.66
CA MET A 205 1.02 17.64 2.02
C MET A 205 1.76 16.30 2.00
N MET A 206 3.04 16.31 1.62
CA MET A 206 3.78 15.07 1.39
C MET A 206 4.50 14.55 2.63
N ARG A 207 5.04 15.43 3.50
CA ARG A 207 5.78 15.03 4.70
C ARG A 207 4.92 14.90 5.95
N GLN A 208 3.94 15.78 6.13
CA GLN A 208 3.04 15.77 7.29
C GLN A 208 1.72 15.07 6.99
N SER A 209 1.49 14.75 5.71
CA SER A 209 0.23 14.22 5.22
C SER A 209 -0.94 15.17 5.50
N ASP A 210 -0.70 16.48 5.50
CA ASP A 210 -1.70 17.49 5.83
C ASP A 210 -2.85 17.48 4.82
N ASN A 211 -4.08 17.31 5.29
CA ASN A 211 -5.30 17.21 4.47
C ASN A 211 -5.75 18.58 3.96
N ARG A 212 -5.45 19.66 4.70
CA ARG A 212 -5.86 21.02 4.36
C ARG A 212 -5.10 21.55 3.16
N THR A 213 -3.77 21.33 3.14
CA THR A 213 -2.92 21.68 1.98
C THR A 213 -3.16 20.75 0.79
N THR A 214 -3.63 19.52 1.02
CA THR A 214 -4.10 18.64 -0.06
C THR A 214 -5.36 19.19 -0.71
N ASP A 215 -6.36 19.55 0.09
CA ASP A 215 -7.60 20.15 -0.39
C ASP A 215 -7.35 21.44 -1.17
N ALA A 216 -6.39 22.27 -0.74
CA ALA A 216 -5.99 23.48 -1.45
C ALA A 216 -5.63 23.20 -2.93
N LEU A 217 -4.93 22.10 -3.20
CA LEU A 217 -4.60 21.70 -4.56
C LEU A 217 -5.82 21.14 -5.32
N VAL A 218 -6.72 20.42 -4.64
CA VAL A 218 -7.98 19.98 -5.26
C VAL A 218 -8.85 21.18 -5.64
N ARG A 219 -8.94 22.20 -4.79
CA ARG A 219 -9.69 23.44 -5.09
C ARG A 219 -9.06 24.23 -6.22
N ARG A 220 -7.73 24.26 -6.28
CA ARG A 220 -6.99 25.01 -7.30
C ARG A 220 -7.10 24.37 -8.68
N TYR A 221 -6.95 23.05 -8.77
CA TYR A 221 -6.88 22.34 -10.06
C TYR A 221 -8.17 21.65 -10.47
N GLY A 222 -9.00 21.26 -9.49
CA GLY A 222 -10.17 20.41 -9.70
C GLY A 222 -9.82 18.94 -9.94
N PHE A 223 -10.80 18.07 -9.69
CA PHE A 223 -10.67 16.62 -9.90
C PHE A 223 -10.33 16.27 -11.35
N ALA A 224 -10.95 16.95 -12.32
CA ALA A 224 -10.74 16.67 -13.74
C ALA A 224 -9.26 16.82 -14.16
N ALA A 225 -8.58 17.89 -13.74
CA ALA A 225 -7.18 18.11 -14.09
C ALA A 225 -6.23 17.14 -13.37
N LEU A 226 -6.55 16.76 -12.13
CA LEU A 226 -5.81 15.76 -11.36
C LEU A 226 -5.97 14.37 -12.00
N ASN A 227 -7.18 13.96 -12.37
CA ASN A 227 -7.43 12.68 -13.05
C ASN A 227 -6.84 12.65 -14.46
N ALA A 228 -6.88 13.76 -15.21
CA ALA A 228 -6.15 13.87 -16.48
C ALA A 228 -4.63 13.68 -16.31
N THR A 229 -4.08 13.99 -15.13
CA THR A 229 -2.65 13.70 -14.84
C THR A 229 -2.43 12.22 -14.57
N ALA A 230 -3.37 11.53 -13.92
CA ALA A 230 -3.34 10.08 -13.77
C ALA A 230 -3.40 9.40 -15.14
N ASP A 231 -4.32 9.83 -16.02
CA ASP A 231 -4.44 9.32 -17.40
C ASP A 231 -3.14 9.52 -18.20
N LEU A 232 -2.56 10.72 -18.15
CA LEU A 232 -1.27 11.03 -18.79
C LEU A 232 -0.12 10.19 -18.24
N ALA A 233 -0.17 9.81 -16.97
CA ALA A 233 0.79 8.92 -16.34
C ALA A 233 0.51 7.43 -16.63
N GLY A 234 -0.52 7.13 -17.43
CA GLY A 234 -0.95 5.77 -17.75
C GLY A 234 -1.59 5.03 -16.58
N MET A 235 -2.03 5.75 -15.55
CA MET A 235 -2.63 5.21 -14.33
C MET A 235 -4.12 4.86 -14.54
N THR A 236 -4.41 3.98 -15.50
CA THR A 236 -5.75 3.74 -16.06
C THR A 236 -6.77 3.16 -15.08
N LYS A 237 -6.36 2.74 -13.88
CA LYS A 237 -7.24 2.24 -12.81
C LYS A 237 -7.16 3.12 -11.55
N THR A 238 -6.68 4.35 -11.71
CA THR A 238 -6.58 5.33 -10.63
C THR A 238 -7.53 6.46 -10.90
N GLN A 239 -8.34 6.80 -9.91
CA GLN A 239 -9.26 7.92 -10.01
C GLN A 239 -9.40 8.59 -8.63
N LEU A 240 -9.25 9.92 -8.63
CA LEU A 240 -9.55 10.77 -7.50
C LEU A 240 -11.02 11.20 -7.60
N TYR A 241 -11.85 10.65 -6.73
CA TYR A 241 -13.28 10.96 -6.63
C TYR A 241 -13.60 11.92 -5.49
N HIS A 242 -12.81 11.90 -4.42
CA HIS A 242 -13.10 12.68 -3.22
C HIS A 242 -11.86 13.33 -2.62
N ARG A 243 -12.11 14.37 -1.81
CA ARG A 243 -11.08 15.09 -1.06
C ARG A 243 -10.45 14.15 -0.03
N ILE A 244 -9.14 13.94 -0.15
CA ILE A 244 -8.40 13.11 0.79
C ILE A 244 -8.43 13.78 2.16
N GLY A 245 -8.89 13.05 3.18
CA GLY A 245 -9.00 13.57 4.54
C GLY A 245 -10.33 14.21 4.91
N CYS A 246 -11.29 14.16 3.98
CA CYS A 246 -12.63 14.63 4.21
C CYS A 246 -13.64 13.49 4.11
N PRO A 247 -14.76 13.57 4.85
CA PRO A 247 -15.82 12.58 4.77
C PRO A 247 -16.40 12.53 3.36
N ALA A 248 -16.84 11.34 2.98
CA ALA A 248 -17.45 11.01 1.71
C ALA A 248 -18.33 12.11 1.09
N ALA A 249 -19.26 12.61 1.90
CA ALA A 249 -20.33 13.47 1.44
C ALA A 249 -19.92 14.95 1.27
N SER A 250 -18.70 15.29 1.68
CA SER A 250 -18.08 16.61 1.44
C SER A 250 -17.52 16.81 0.02
N SER A 251 -17.55 15.75 -0.81
CA SER A 251 -17.06 15.75 -2.20
C SER A 251 -18.22 15.68 -3.20
N PRO A 252 -17.99 15.94 -4.51
CA PRO A 252 -19.05 15.88 -5.50
C PRO A 252 -19.81 14.54 -5.45
N GLN A 253 -21.14 14.60 -5.48
CA GLN A 253 -22.02 13.43 -5.36
C GLN A 253 -22.21 12.73 -6.72
N PRO A 254 -22.36 11.38 -6.77
CA PRO A 254 -22.40 10.43 -5.65
C PRO A 254 -21.02 10.05 -5.09
N TRP A 255 -20.97 9.65 -3.81
CA TRP A 255 -19.72 9.23 -3.18
C TRP A 255 -19.12 7.96 -3.81
N HIS A 256 -17.81 8.01 -3.98
CA HIS A 256 -16.97 6.90 -4.40
C HIS A 256 -15.62 7.00 -3.70
N HIS A 257 -15.05 5.86 -3.28
CA HIS A 257 -13.69 5.80 -2.74
C HIS A 257 -12.68 6.27 -3.79
N ASN A 258 -11.57 6.87 -3.35
CA ASN A 258 -10.45 7.09 -4.25
C ASN A 258 -9.87 5.74 -4.66
N GLU A 259 -9.43 5.63 -5.90
CA GLU A 259 -8.97 4.36 -6.46
C GLU A 259 -7.48 4.44 -6.80
N LEU A 260 -6.74 3.39 -6.48
CA LEU A 260 -5.36 3.19 -6.88
C LEU A 260 -5.10 1.69 -7.10
N THR A 261 -4.12 1.39 -7.94
CA THR A 261 -3.48 0.07 -7.98
C THR A 261 -1.98 0.21 -7.70
N LEU A 262 -1.32 -0.86 -7.24
CA LEU A 262 0.13 -0.81 -7.03
C LEU A 262 0.89 -0.64 -8.36
N VAL A 263 0.36 -1.19 -9.45
CA VAL A 263 0.88 -0.98 -10.81
C VAL A 263 0.83 0.49 -11.20
N ASP A 264 -0.29 1.18 -10.97
CA ASP A 264 -0.44 2.59 -11.33
C ASP A 264 0.43 3.49 -10.46
N ALA A 265 0.54 3.21 -9.16
CA ALA A 265 1.51 3.87 -8.30
C ALA A 265 2.95 3.67 -8.85
N GLY A 266 3.27 2.46 -9.27
CA GLY A 266 4.53 2.12 -9.93
C GLY A 266 4.81 2.98 -11.16
N LYS A 267 3.83 3.14 -12.06
CA LYS A 267 3.95 3.98 -13.26
C LYS A 267 4.27 5.44 -12.92
N LEU A 268 3.58 6.01 -11.93
CA LEU A 268 3.82 7.38 -11.46
C LEU A 268 5.27 7.57 -11.02
N TYR A 269 5.75 6.74 -10.09
CA TYR A 269 7.11 6.87 -9.55
C TYR A 269 8.19 6.51 -10.57
N GLU A 270 7.92 5.57 -11.47
CA GLU A 270 8.84 5.18 -12.53
C GLU A 270 8.98 6.29 -13.57
N GLY A 271 7.87 6.90 -13.99
CA GLY A 271 7.92 8.00 -14.95
C GLY A 271 8.59 9.27 -14.42
N VAL A 272 8.52 9.54 -13.11
CA VAL A 272 9.36 10.59 -12.50
C VAL A 272 10.84 10.17 -12.46
N SER A 273 11.13 8.89 -12.20
CA SER A 273 12.52 8.40 -12.16
C SER A 273 13.21 8.40 -13.52
N ASN A 274 12.46 8.10 -14.58
CA ASN A 274 12.96 8.06 -15.96
C ASN A 274 12.84 9.40 -16.69
N ALA A 275 12.54 10.47 -15.96
CA ALA A 275 12.33 11.82 -16.49
C ALA A 275 11.21 11.95 -17.54
N ALA A 276 10.27 11.00 -17.58
CA ALA A 276 9.14 11.03 -18.50
C ALA A 276 8.10 12.10 -18.12
N PHE A 277 7.94 12.38 -16.82
CA PHE A 277 6.94 13.35 -16.34
C PHE A 277 7.55 14.62 -15.75
N LEU A 278 8.71 14.51 -15.11
CA LEU A 278 9.46 15.62 -14.51
C LEU A 278 10.94 15.41 -14.80
N SER A 279 11.68 16.47 -15.13
CA SER A 279 13.10 16.43 -15.44
C SER A 279 13.90 17.45 -14.63
N GLY A 280 15.22 17.26 -14.55
CA GLY A 280 16.12 18.22 -13.93
C GLY A 280 15.75 18.56 -12.47
N SER A 281 15.73 19.84 -12.14
CA SER A 281 15.41 20.33 -10.80
C SER A 281 13.99 19.95 -10.35
N ASN A 282 13.01 19.84 -11.24
CA ASN A 282 11.64 19.47 -10.87
C ASN A 282 11.53 18.01 -10.41
N ALA A 283 12.25 17.10 -11.06
CA ALA A 283 12.36 15.72 -10.60
C ALA A 283 13.04 15.64 -9.23
N THR A 284 14.12 16.41 -9.03
CA THR A 284 14.80 16.53 -7.74
C THR A 284 13.87 17.06 -6.65
N THR A 285 13.08 18.10 -6.95
CA THR A 285 12.07 18.63 -6.03
C THR A 285 11.05 17.57 -5.67
N PHE A 286 10.50 16.83 -6.64
CA PHE A 286 9.55 15.74 -6.37
C PHE A 286 10.10 14.75 -5.32
N TRP A 287 11.31 14.24 -5.55
CA TRP A 287 11.93 13.27 -4.64
C TRP A 287 12.26 13.87 -3.27
N ASN A 288 12.67 15.14 -3.22
CA ASN A 288 12.98 15.83 -1.97
C ASN A 288 11.73 16.19 -1.16
N THR A 289 10.57 16.35 -1.80
CA THR A 289 9.30 16.58 -1.09
C THR A 289 8.79 15.30 -0.40
N LEU A 290 9.09 14.10 -0.95
CA LEU A 290 8.71 12.83 -0.32
C LEU A 290 9.46 12.55 0.99
N LEU A 291 8.82 11.78 1.88
CA LEU A 291 9.45 11.24 3.09
C LEU A 291 10.56 10.24 2.75
N GLY A 292 11.51 10.09 3.67
CA GLY A 292 12.67 9.22 3.53
C GLY A 292 13.92 9.98 3.10
N GLY A 293 14.81 9.31 2.37
CA GLY A 293 16.16 9.75 2.05
C GLY A 293 17.12 8.58 2.19
N ALA A 294 18.33 8.84 2.67
CA ALA A 294 19.21 7.79 3.18
C ALA A 294 18.45 6.95 4.23
N ILE A 295 18.64 5.63 4.19
CA ILE A 295 18.00 4.75 5.16
C ILE A 295 18.64 4.97 6.56
N ASP A 296 17.84 4.81 7.61
CA ASP A 296 18.34 4.86 8.98
C ASP A 296 19.28 3.67 9.23
N ALA A 297 20.53 3.97 9.61
CA ALA A 297 21.55 2.97 9.90
C ALA A 297 21.20 2.07 11.10
N SER A 298 20.31 2.51 11.98
CA SER A 298 19.78 1.74 13.10
C SER A 298 18.41 1.10 12.79
N GLY A 299 17.85 1.39 11.62
CA GLY A 299 16.52 0.96 11.22
C GLY A 299 16.45 -0.50 10.78
N ALA A 300 15.22 -1.02 10.67
CA ALA A 300 14.95 -2.41 10.30
C ALA A 300 15.52 -2.78 8.92
N LEU A 301 15.50 -1.88 7.94
CA LEU A 301 16.07 -2.14 6.62
C LEU A 301 17.61 -2.27 6.67
N ALA A 302 18.29 -1.44 7.46
CA ALA A 302 19.73 -1.56 7.67
C ALA A 302 20.09 -2.88 8.39
N LYS A 303 19.25 -3.34 9.32
CA LYS A 303 19.39 -4.67 9.93
C LYS A 303 19.33 -5.78 8.87
N ILE A 304 18.38 -5.73 7.94
CA ILE A 304 18.30 -6.69 6.82
C ILE A 304 19.58 -6.66 5.96
N VAL A 305 20.11 -5.47 5.65
CA VAL A 305 21.38 -5.35 4.91
C VAL A 305 22.50 -6.06 5.66
N ARG A 306 22.63 -5.86 6.98
CA ARG A 306 23.68 -6.51 7.79
C ARG A 306 23.51 -8.03 7.85
N GLU A 307 22.27 -8.51 8.00
CA GLU A 307 21.95 -9.95 7.95
C GLU A 307 22.38 -10.58 6.62
N GLU A 308 21.98 -9.98 5.49
CA GLU A 308 22.35 -10.48 4.17
C GLU A 308 23.86 -10.38 3.94
N ALA A 309 24.49 -9.28 4.32
CA ALA A 309 25.94 -9.10 4.21
C ALA A 309 26.70 -10.17 5.00
N THR A 310 26.28 -10.46 6.23
CA THR A 310 26.87 -11.49 7.08
C THR A 310 26.72 -12.87 6.46
N SER A 311 25.52 -13.19 5.94
CA SER A 311 25.26 -14.48 5.27
C SER A 311 26.08 -14.67 3.98
N LEU A 312 26.58 -13.59 3.41
CA LEU A 312 27.46 -13.56 2.22
C LEU A 312 28.96 -13.44 2.59
N GLY A 313 29.30 -13.51 3.89
CA GLY A 313 30.67 -13.38 4.37
C GLY A 313 31.27 -11.98 4.20
N LYS A 314 30.44 -10.94 4.06
CA LYS A 314 30.88 -9.55 3.95
C LYS A 314 31.16 -8.95 5.33
N THR A 315 32.12 -8.04 5.39
CA THR A 315 32.49 -7.34 6.64
C THR A 315 31.45 -6.28 7.01
N THR A 316 31.45 -5.87 8.29
CA THR A 316 30.62 -4.74 8.78
C THR A 316 30.87 -3.46 7.98
N ALA A 317 32.12 -3.19 7.59
CA ALA A 317 32.46 -2.03 6.78
C ALA A 317 31.79 -2.04 5.40
N VAL A 318 31.66 -3.21 4.75
CA VAL A 318 30.92 -3.35 3.50
C VAL A 318 29.43 -3.08 3.72
N ALA A 319 28.85 -3.64 4.78
CA ALA A 319 27.44 -3.43 5.09
C ALA A 319 27.13 -1.95 5.38
N ASP A 320 27.96 -1.26 6.18
CA ASP A 320 27.76 0.15 6.50
C ASP A 320 27.95 1.05 5.27
N ALA A 321 28.92 0.75 4.39
CA ALA A 321 29.08 1.46 3.12
C ALA A 321 27.88 1.23 2.17
N PHE A 322 27.31 0.02 2.15
CA PHE A 322 26.09 -0.28 1.41
C PHE A 322 24.89 0.53 1.95
N ILE A 323 24.72 0.54 3.27
CA ILE A 323 23.66 1.28 3.97
C ILE A 323 23.75 2.77 3.64
N ALA A 324 24.94 3.37 3.71
CA ALA A 324 25.17 4.77 3.41
C ALA A 324 24.80 5.16 1.96
N ASN A 325 24.80 4.21 1.03
CA ASN A 325 24.47 4.42 -0.39
C ASN A 325 23.06 3.93 -0.78
N THR A 326 22.27 3.48 0.19
CA THR A 326 20.88 3.05 -0.01
C THR A 326 19.92 4.18 0.35
N GLN A 327 18.94 4.44 -0.52
CA GLN A 327 17.96 5.50 -0.30
C GLN A 327 16.53 5.01 -0.58
N VAL A 328 15.58 5.44 0.24
CA VAL A 328 14.14 5.16 0.05
C VAL A 328 13.38 6.48 0.08
N ARG A 329 12.52 6.72 -0.90
CA ARG A 329 11.58 7.85 -0.92
C ARG A 329 10.17 7.33 -1.14
N SER A 330 9.22 7.74 -0.30
CA SER A 330 7.85 7.20 -0.39
C SER A 330 6.79 8.16 0.13
N LYS A 331 5.54 7.87 -0.25
CA LYS A 331 4.35 8.40 0.40
C LYS A 331 3.51 7.24 0.92
N GLY A 332 3.19 7.32 2.22
CA GLY A 332 2.21 6.44 2.86
C GLY A 332 0.82 7.07 2.93
N GLY A 333 -0.17 6.24 3.21
CA GLY A 333 -1.51 6.63 3.56
C GLY A 333 -2.07 5.68 4.61
N SER A 334 -2.85 6.21 5.53
CA SER A 334 -3.55 5.43 6.54
C SER A 334 -4.77 6.19 7.03
N TYR A 335 -5.86 5.48 7.25
CA TYR A 335 -6.92 5.92 8.14
C TYR A 335 -7.71 4.70 8.58
N ASP A 336 -8.38 4.87 9.70
CA ASP A 336 -9.33 3.91 10.22
C ASP A 336 -10.74 4.50 10.04
N SER A 337 -11.70 3.68 9.60
CA SER A 337 -13.06 4.14 9.27
C SER A 337 -14.13 3.22 9.82
N CYS A 338 -15.37 3.72 9.91
CA CYS A 338 -16.49 2.85 10.27
C CYS A 338 -16.89 1.97 9.10
N PRO A 339 -17.28 0.72 9.37
CA PRO A 339 -18.02 -0.05 8.39
C PRO A 339 -19.25 0.74 7.93
N ALA A 340 -19.64 0.58 6.67
CA ALA A 340 -20.80 1.27 6.09
C ALA A 340 -22.10 1.04 6.91
N SER A 341 -22.19 -0.09 7.62
CA SER A 341 -23.22 -0.38 8.61
C SER A 341 -22.59 -0.59 9.99
N GLY A 342 -22.81 0.33 10.93
CA GLY A 342 -22.35 0.19 12.33
C GLY A 342 -21.70 1.45 12.91
N SER A 343 -21.26 1.38 14.17
CA SER A 343 -20.79 2.54 14.96
C SER A 343 -19.31 2.49 15.35
N CYS A 344 -18.44 1.84 14.55
CA CYS A 344 -17.00 1.68 14.85
C CYS A 344 -16.69 1.03 16.21
N ASN A 345 -17.66 0.35 16.81
CA ASN A 345 -17.60 -0.06 18.20
C ASN A 345 -18.02 -1.50 18.40
N PRO A 346 -17.03 -2.41 18.42
CA PRO A 346 -16.19 -2.79 17.28
C PRO A 346 -17.01 -3.46 16.14
N PRO A 347 -16.45 -3.72 14.93
CA PRO A 347 -15.10 -3.41 14.47
C PRO A 347 -15.01 -2.04 13.76
N TYR A 348 -13.79 -1.56 13.56
CA TYR A 348 -13.48 -0.54 12.54
C TYR A 348 -12.71 -1.15 11.36
N ILE A 349 -12.64 -0.43 10.24
CA ILE A 349 -11.93 -0.83 9.03
C ILE A 349 -10.56 -0.16 8.98
N TYR A 350 -9.51 -0.97 8.93
CA TYR A 350 -8.11 -0.58 8.83
C TYR A 350 -7.68 -0.52 7.36
N THR A 351 -7.27 0.67 6.91
CA THR A 351 -6.77 0.90 5.55
C THR A 351 -5.39 1.51 5.60
N ARG A 352 -4.46 0.95 4.81
CA ARG A 352 -3.08 1.42 4.78
C ARG A 352 -2.42 1.18 3.45
N THR A 353 -1.61 2.14 3.02
CA THR A 353 -0.87 2.08 1.76
C THR A 353 0.52 2.69 1.95
N ALA A 354 1.51 2.17 1.26
CA ALA A 354 2.79 2.84 1.08
C ALA A 354 3.34 2.51 -0.30
N ALA A 355 3.75 3.53 -1.05
CA ALA A 355 4.37 3.36 -2.36
C ALA A 355 5.48 4.40 -2.57
N GLY A 356 6.45 4.06 -3.41
CA GLY A 356 7.60 4.93 -3.65
C GLY A 356 8.70 4.27 -4.49
N ARG A 357 9.94 4.71 -4.25
CA ARG A 357 11.15 4.22 -4.91
C ARG A 357 12.25 3.91 -3.91
N ILE A 358 12.95 2.80 -4.12
CA ILE A 358 14.23 2.51 -3.47
C ILE A 358 15.37 2.59 -4.49
N GLN A 359 16.50 3.12 -4.06
CA GLN A 359 17.80 3.07 -4.74
C GLN A 359 18.70 2.10 -3.99
N LEU A 360 19.20 1.08 -4.69
CA LEU A 360 20.16 0.13 -4.16
C LEU A 360 21.52 0.29 -4.86
N PRO A 361 22.64 0.28 -4.12
CA PRO A 361 23.95 0.51 -4.71
C PRO A 361 24.54 -0.81 -5.22
N PHE A 362 24.47 -1.06 -6.52
CA PHE A 362 25.22 -2.15 -7.15
C PHE A 362 26.63 -1.65 -7.49
N LYS A 363 27.65 -2.51 -7.50
CA LYS A 363 28.95 -2.17 -8.10
C LYS A 363 29.09 -2.81 -9.48
N ASN A 364 29.76 -2.10 -10.38
CA ASN A 364 30.23 -2.67 -11.64
C ASN A 364 31.53 -3.48 -11.41
N ARG A 365 32.07 -4.10 -12.48
CA ARG A 365 33.31 -4.89 -12.42
C ARG A 365 34.56 -4.09 -11.99
N LEU A 366 34.51 -2.76 -12.08
CA LEU A 366 35.58 -1.86 -11.66
C LEU A 366 35.42 -1.41 -10.20
N GLY A 367 34.42 -1.92 -9.49
CA GLY A 367 34.14 -1.56 -8.09
C GLY A 367 33.41 -0.22 -7.93
N THR A 368 33.02 0.46 -9.00
CA THR A 368 32.26 1.71 -8.95
C THR A 368 30.80 1.45 -8.65
N ILE A 369 30.20 2.23 -7.75
CA ILE A 369 28.76 2.16 -7.46
C ILE A 369 27.96 2.67 -8.67
N VAL A 370 27.10 1.81 -9.19
CA VAL A 370 26.09 2.07 -10.23
C VAL A 370 24.72 1.77 -9.62
N PRO A 371 23.99 2.81 -9.14
CA PRO A 371 22.71 2.61 -8.49
C PRO A 371 21.69 1.93 -9.38
N ARG A 372 20.85 1.06 -8.79
CA ARG A 372 19.65 0.52 -9.43
C ARG A 372 18.41 0.97 -8.67
N TYR A 373 17.38 1.34 -9.42
CA TYR A 373 16.14 1.87 -8.87
C TYR A 373 15.01 0.85 -9.02
N TYR A 374 14.18 0.79 -7.99
CA TYR A 374 12.98 -0.03 -7.98
C TYR A 374 11.82 0.82 -7.51
N VAL A 375 10.69 0.74 -8.20
CA VAL A 375 9.42 1.25 -7.68
C VAL A 375 8.76 0.15 -6.86
N PHE A 376 8.09 0.55 -5.80
CA PHE A 376 7.47 -0.40 -4.89
C PHE A 376 6.13 0.11 -4.39
N GLY A 377 5.32 -0.83 -3.91
CA GLY A 377 4.09 -0.53 -3.22
C GLY A 377 3.60 -1.69 -2.35
N ARG A 378 2.80 -1.35 -1.36
CA ARG A 378 2.01 -2.32 -0.58
C ARG A 378 0.73 -1.67 -0.07
N PHE A 379 -0.31 -2.47 0.09
CA PHE A 379 -1.57 -2.02 0.66
C PHE A 379 -2.19 -3.08 1.57
N VAL A 380 -3.07 -2.61 2.44
CA VAL A 380 -4.16 -3.37 3.04
C VAL A 380 -5.41 -2.50 2.99
N ASP A 381 -6.53 -3.12 2.65
CA ASP A 381 -7.83 -2.48 2.51
C ASP A 381 -8.93 -3.41 3.06
N GLY A 382 -9.99 -2.83 3.62
CA GLY A 382 -11.15 -3.58 4.12
C GLY A 382 -10.89 -4.49 5.33
N LEU A 383 -9.76 -4.35 6.04
CA LEU A 383 -9.45 -5.22 7.19
C LEU A 383 -10.26 -4.80 8.43
N ALA A 384 -11.14 -5.68 8.90
CA ALA A 384 -11.88 -5.44 10.15
C ALA A 384 -10.98 -5.65 11.38
N ILE A 385 -10.83 -4.61 12.20
CA ILE A 385 -10.15 -4.68 13.49
C ILE A 385 -11.19 -4.68 14.60
N ASN A 386 -11.25 -5.79 15.34
CA ASN A 386 -12.22 -6.00 16.41
C ASN A 386 -11.82 -5.30 17.73
N CYS A 387 -11.56 -4.00 17.65
CA CYS A 387 -11.25 -3.14 18.78
C CYS A 387 -11.98 -1.80 18.60
N THR A 388 -12.10 -1.04 19.67
CA THR A 388 -12.44 0.39 19.55
C THR A 388 -11.28 1.17 18.93
N PHE A 389 -11.58 2.33 18.35
CA PHE A 389 -10.55 3.23 17.83
C PHE A 389 -9.48 3.55 18.88
N LYS A 390 -8.30 3.82 18.37
CA LYS A 390 -7.22 4.41 19.14
C LYS A 390 -7.61 5.83 19.56
N GLY A 391 -7.46 6.16 20.84
CA GLY A 391 -7.66 7.53 21.31
C GLY A 391 -6.62 8.49 20.73
N SER A 392 -6.97 9.76 20.53
CA SER A 392 -6.04 10.78 19.98
C SER A 392 -4.79 10.98 20.84
N SER A 393 -4.92 10.82 22.17
CA SER A 393 -3.82 10.89 23.14
C SER A 393 -3.16 9.54 23.44
N GLU A 394 -3.67 8.45 22.88
CA GLU A 394 -3.16 7.11 23.17
C GLU A 394 -1.87 6.85 22.39
N GLY A 395 -0.84 6.33 23.06
CA GLY A 395 0.40 5.90 22.41
C GLY A 395 0.19 4.63 21.57
N ASN A 396 1.04 4.40 20.56
CA ASN A 396 0.99 3.16 19.78
C ASN A 396 1.24 1.92 20.64
N ASP A 397 2.12 2.01 21.65
CA ASP A 397 2.45 0.86 22.51
C ASP A 397 1.29 0.51 23.46
N ALA A 398 0.64 1.51 24.05
CA ALA A 398 -0.56 1.32 24.86
C ALA A 398 -1.70 0.71 24.03
N TYR A 399 -1.88 1.21 22.80
CA TYR A 399 -2.89 0.68 21.90
C TYR A 399 -2.57 -0.76 21.47
N ALA A 400 -1.30 -1.05 21.15
CA ALA A 400 -0.83 -2.40 20.82
C ALA A 400 -1.12 -3.40 21.94
N ALA A 401 -0.96 -2.97 23.20
CA ALA A 401 -1.17 -3.82 24.37
C ALA A 401 -2.64 -4.22 24.54
N ARG A 402 -3.59 -3.31 24.28
CA ARG A 402 -5.04 -3.60 24.41
C ARG A 402 -5.70 -4.10 23.12
N CYS A 403 -5.07 -3.90 21.96
CA CYS A 403 -5.60 -4.32 20.66
C CYS A 403 -4.61 -5.20 19.88
N PRO A 404 -4.51 -6.50 20.23
CA PRO A 404 -3.58 -7.42 19.57
C PRO A 404 -3.83 -7.60 18.06
N SER A 405 -5.08 -7.49 17.60
CA SER A 405 -5.43 -7.58 16.18
C SER A 405 -4.87 -6.40 15.36
N TRP A 406 -4.97 -5.18 15.89
CA TRP A 406 -4.31 -4.01 15.29
C TRP A 406 -2.80 -4.18 15.31
N LYS A 407 -2.23 -4.64 16.43
CA LYS A 407 -0.79 -4.86 16.55
C LYS A 407 -0.30 -5.82 15.48
N ALA A 408 -0.97 -6.96 15.32
CA ALA A 408 -0.64 -7.96 14.30
C ALA A 408 -0.70 -7.36 12.89
N ALA A 409 -1.77 -6.61 12.57
CA ALA A 409 -1.92 -5.94 11.28
C ALA A 409 -0.79 -4.91 11.03
N ASN A 410 -0.52 -4.05 12.00
CA ASN A 410 0.53 -3.03 11.91
C ASN A 410 1.93 -3.66 11.77
N ASP A 411 2.22 -4.70 12.53
CA ASP A 411 3.50 -5.42 12.48
C ASP A 411 3.68 -6.13 11.14
N ALA A 412 2.66 -6.83 10.65
CA ALA A 412 2.70 -7.50 9.35
C ALA A 412 2.92 -6.51 8.21
N PHE A 413 2.17 -5.41 8.19
CA PHE A 413 2.32 -4.35 7.18
C PHE A 413 3.69 -3.67 7.22
N THR A 414 4.23 -3.44 8.42
CA THR A 414 5.56 -2.82 8.61
C THR A 414 6.68 -3.77 8.23
N LYS A 415 6.61 -5.03 8.69
CA LYS A 415 7.59 -6.07 8.39
C LYS A 415 7.67 -6.34 6.90
N ALA A 416 6.54 -6.49 6.22
CA ALA A 416 6.48 -6.66 4.77
C ALA A 416 7.19 -5.51 4.03
N GLY A 417 7.03 -4.27 4.49
CA GLY A 417 7.69 -3.11 3.91
C GLY A 417 9.22 -3.14 3.96
N ASN A 418 9.81 -3.65 5.04
CA ASN A 418 11.26 -3.80 5.16
C ASN A 418 11.76 -5.03 4.38
N GLU A 419 11.02 -6.14 4.49
CA GLU A 419 11.36 -7.43 3.89
C GLU A 419 11.21 -7.46 2.37
N LEU A 420 10.45 -6.53 1.80
CA LEU A 420 10.18 -6.43 0.36
C LEU A 420 11.45 -6.41 -0.49
N PHE A 421 12.53 -5.81 0.02
CA PHE A 421 13.75 -5.57 -0.73
C PHE A 421 14.85 -6.62 -0.48
N ARG A 422 14.62 -7.63 0.39
CA ARG A 422 15.68 -8.54 0.86
C ARG A 422 16.43 -9.22 -0.28
N ALA A 423 15.71 -9.76 -1.27
CA ALA A 423 16.33 -10.43 -2.41
C ALA A 423 17.18 -9.46 -3.27
N GLN A 424 16.69 -8.24 -3.51
CA GLN A 424 17.40 -7.22 -4.28
C GLN A 424 18.61 -6.68 -3.52
N ILE A 425 18.52 -6.55 -2.19
CA ILE A 425 19.64 -6.21 -1.31
C ILE A 425 20.73 -7.28 -1.39
N ARG A 426 20.35 -8.55 -1.25
CA ARG A 426 21.29 -9.69 -1.40
C ARG A 426 21.97 -9.67 -2.78
N ALA A 427 21.20 -9.48 -3.84
CA ALA A 427 21.71 -9.38 -5.21
C ALA A 427 22.67 -8.20 -5.41
N ALA A 428 22.40 -7.06 -4.77
CA ALA A 428 23.29 -5.91 -4.79
C ALA A 428 24.57 -6.19 -4.00
N LEU A 429 24.50 -6.73 -2.78
CA LEU A 429 25.65 -7.07 -1.94
C LEU A 429 26.60 -8.10 -2.57
N LEU A 430 26.10 -8.99 -3.42
CA LEU A 430 26.95 -9.91 -4.18
C LEU A 430 27.95 -9.18 -5.10
N THR A 431 27.66 -7.94 -5.48
CA THR A 431 28.58 -7.10 -6.27
C THR A 431 29.64 -6.37 -5.42
N TRP A 432 29.53 -6.42 -4.09
CA TRP A 432 30.32 -5.57 -3.18
C TRP A 432 31.70 -6.08 -2.80
#